data_AF-A0A9P5M5E3-F1
#
_entry.id   AF-A0A9P5M5E3-F1
#
_cell.length_a   1.000
_cell.length_b   1.000
_cell.length_c   1.000
_cell.angle_alpha   90.00
_cell.angle_beta   90.00
_cell.angle_gamma   90.00
#
_symmetry.space_group_name_H-M   'P 1'
#
loop_
_entity.id
_entity.type
_entity.pdbx_description
1 polymer ?
#
loop_
_entity_poly.entity_id
_entity_poly.type
_entity_poly.pdbx_seq_one_letter_code
_entity_poly.pdbx_strand_id
1 'polypeptide(L)'
;MTTMFLRPITTLLLLPPRTWGARNIYKLYQNYISPKKIGVPIIILPLSPQNPIWMLLADIIVPLFQKLSITRSWPLIRFGRRAWGFKDKAQIHLEIGDIFIMVTADKNVLYIYDADTLNEVLLRRNEFKRPREVLEMLNVFGPNISTVSEED
;
A
#
# COMPACT_ATOMS: atom_id res chain seq x y z
N MET A 1 38.00 22.73 15.13
CA MET A 1 38.42 21.49 14.43
C MET A 1 37.38 20.37 14.46
N THR A 2 36.33 20.44 15.29
CA THR A 2 35.25 19.45 15.39
C THR A 2 34.17 19.56 14.30
N THR A 3 33.87 20.75 13.79
CA THR A 3 32.81 20.97 12.77
C THR A 3 33.15 20.42 11.38
N MET A 4 34.43 20.19 11.08
CA MET A 4 34.90 19.71 9.78
C MET A 4 34.66 18.21 9.59
N PHE A 5 34.70 17.42 10.67
CA PHE A 5 34.44 15.97 10.65
C PHE A 5 32.96 15.60 10.87
N LEU A 6 32.17 16.47 11.53
CA LEU A 6 30.73 16.23 11.74
C LEU A 6 29.89 16.39 10.45
N ARG A 7 30.29 17.26 9.53
CA ARG A 7 29.58 17.50 8.26
C ARG A 7 29.53 16.30 7.31
N PRO A 8 30.64 15.58 7.03
CA PRO A 8 30.57 14.38 6.18
C PRO A 8 29.78 13.25 6.84
N ILE A 9 29.90 13.07 8.16
CA ILE A 9 29.16 12.03 8.90
C ILE A 9 27.65 12.29 8.86
N THR A 10 27.23 13.52 9.14
CA THR A 10 25.81 13.91 9.05
C THR A 10 25.27 13.80 7.63
N THR A 11 26.07 14.18 6.62
CA THR A 11 25.69 14.03 5.21
C THR A 11 25.52 12.56 4.82
N LEU A 12 26.45 11.69 5.23
CA LEU A 12 26.40 10.26 4.95
C LEU A 12 25.20 9.58 5.63
N LEU A 13 24.85 10.00 6.84
CA LEU A 13 23.72 9.46 7.59
C LEU A 13 22.35 9.86 6.98
N LEU A 14 22.27 11.05 6.39
CA LEU A 14 21.04 11.56 5.75
C LEU A 14 20.87 11.08 4.30
N LEU A 15 21.93 10.57 3.66
CA LEU A 15 21.89 10.15 2.26
C LEU A 15 20.94 8.96 2.03
N PRO A 16 20.94 7.87 2.83
CA PRO A 16 20.01 6.75 2.62
C PRO A 16 18.52 7.12 2.80
N PRO A 17 18.10 7.87 3.83
CA PRO A 17 16.72 8.34 3.93
C PRO A 17 16.29 9.22 2.75
N ARG A 18 17.19 10.08 2.26
CA ARG A 18 16.93 10.96 1.12
C ARG A 18 16.76 10.17 -0.18
N THR A 19 17.67 9.25 -0.48
CA THR A 19 17.59 8.42 -1.70
C THR A 19 16.39 7.49 -1.65
N TRP A 20 16.09 6.92 -0.48
CA TRP A 20 14.88 6.13 -0.26
C TRP A 20 13.61 6.96 -0.49
N GLY A 21 13.52 8.16 0.08
CA GLY A 21 12.37 9.07 -0.12
C GLY A 21 12.18 9.45 -1.58
N ALA A 22 13.26 9.85 -2.27
CA ALA A 22 13.22 10.18 -3.70
C ALA A 22 12.75 8.99 -4.55
N ARG A 23 13.26 7.78 -4.27
CA ARG A 23 12.83 6.55 -4.95
C ARG A 23 11.34 6.27 -4.72
N ASN A 24 10.84 6.43 -3.49
CA ASN A 24 9.42 6.23 -3.19
C ASN A 24 8.53 7.20 -3.94
N ILE A 25 8.90 8.50 -3.99
CA ILE A 25 8.16 9.52 -4.75
C ILE A 25 8.15 9.17 -6.24
N TYR A 26 9.30 8.79 -6.80
CA TYR A 26 9.41 8.40 -8.21
C TYR A 26 8.54 7.18 -8.53
N LYS A 27 8.60 6.13 -7.71
CA LYS A 27 7.76 4.94 -7.87
C LYS A 27 6.28 5.25 -7.71
N LEU A 28 5.90 6.08 -6.74
CA LEU A 28 4.52 6.50 -6.55
C LEU A 28 3.98 7.22 -7.80
N TYR A 29 4.81 8.08 -8.40
CA TYR A 29 4.46 8.76 -9.65
C TYR A 29 4.29 7.78 -10.82
N GLN A 30 5.21 6.83 -10.99
CA GLN A 30 5.07 5.79 -12.01
C GLN A 30 3.80 4.95 -11.82
N ASN A 31 3.56 4.53 -10.58
CA ASN A 31 2.39 3.75 -10.20
C ASN A 31 1.09 4.54 -10.37
N TYR A 32 1.11 5.87 -10.25
CA TYR A 32 -0.04 6.71 -10.50
C TYR A 32 -0.41 6.84 -11.99
N ILE A 33 0.56 6.81 -12.89
CA ILE A 33 0.31 6.97 -14.34
C ILE A 33 -0.51 5.80 -14.92
N SER A 34 -0.25 4.57 -14.48
CA SER A 34 -0.93 3.38 -15.01
C SER A 34 -2.45 3.39 -14.80
N PRO A 35 -2.98 3.52 -13.56
CA PRO A 35 -4.42 3.49 -13.28
C PRO A 35 -5.14 4.74 -13.80
N LYS A 36 -4.45 5.86 -14.01
CA LYS A 36 -5.02 7.06 -14.62
C LYS A 36 -5.63 6.79 -16.00
N LYS A 37 -5.12 5.79 -16.72
CA LYS A 37 -5.64 5.38 -18.04
C LYS A 37 -6.95 4.59 -17.96
N ILE A 38 -7.27 4.01 -16.81
CA ILE A 38 -8.44 3.13 -16.61
C ILE A 38 -9.72 3.96 -16.37
N GLY A 39 -9.58 5.18 -15.85
CA GLY A 39 -10.73 6.08 -15.63
C GLY A 39 -11.55 5.81 -14.37
N VAL A 40 -11.03 4.99 -13.44
CA VAL A 40 -11.67 4.73 -12.14
C VAL A 40 -11.16 5.71 -11.06
N PRO A 41 -11.92 5.94 -9.97
CA PRO A 41 -11.46 6.73 -8.83
C PRO A 41 -10.11 6.26 -8.28
N ILE A 42 -9.22 7.21 -7.97
CA ILE A 42 -7.86 6.93 -7.48
C ILE A 42 -7.67 7.51 -6.08
N ILE A 43 -7.29 6.66 -5.13
CA ILE A 43 -6.85 7.05 -3.79
C ILE A 43 -5.33 6.93 -3.73
N ILE A 44 -4.63 8.04 -3.48
CA ILE A 44 -3.17 8.06 -3.39
C ILE A 44 -2.76 7.91 -1.93
N LEU A 45 -2.00 6.85 -1.63
CA LEU A 45 -1.36 6.62 -0.34
C LEU A 45 0.15 6.75 -0.51
N PRO A 46 0.78 7.82 0.01
CA PRO A 46 2.21 8.02 -0.15
C PRO A 46 3.04 6.93 0.56
N LEU A 47 2.50 6.35 1.62
CA LEU A 47 3.09 5.23 2.35
C LEU A 47 2.14 4.04 2.31
N SER A 48 2.68 2.91 1.86
CA SER A 48 1.98 1.63 1.80
C SER A 48 1.76 1.07 3.22
N PRO A 49 0.57 0.53 3.54
CA PRO A 49 0.34 -0.22 4.79
C PRO A 49 1.25 -1.45 4.95
N GLN A 50 1.82 -1.94 3.85
CA GLN A 50 2.76 -3.07 3.83
C GLN A 50 4.21 -2.63 4.07
N ASN A 51 4.52 -1.34 3.99
CA ASN A 51 5.86 -0.82 4.26
C ASN A 51 6.23 -1.08 5.75
N PRO A 52 7.32 -1.78 6.06
CA PRO A 52 7.67 -2.14 7.43
C PRO A 52 7.88 -0.95 8.37
N ILE A 53 8.47 0.14 7.85
CA ILE A 53 8.70 1.37 8.63
C ILE A 53 7.36 1.99 8.98
N TRP A 54 6.48 2.12 7.98
CA TRP A 54 5.16 2.70 8.22
C TRP A 54 4.28 1.80 9.09
N MET A 55 4.36 0.46 8.97
CA MET A 55 3.67 -0.45 9.89
C MET A 55 3.98 -0.09 11.35
N LEU A 56 5.26 0.06 11.70
CA LEU A 56 5.68 0.33 13.07
C LEU A 56 5.20 1.71 13.55
N LEU A 57 5.24 2.69 12.65
CA LEU A 57 4.90 4.07 12.97
C LEU A 57 3.38 4.34 12.96
N ALA A 58 2.62 3.64 12.13
CA ALA A 58 1.19 3.88 11.92
C ALA A 58 0.40 3.71 13.21
N ASP A 59 0.78 2.77 14.08
CA ASP A 59 0.08 2.54 15.33
C ASP A 59 0.25 3.67 16.35
N ILE A 60 1.31 4.48 16.21
CA ILE A 60 1.58 5.65 17.05
C ILE A 60 1.04 6.93 16.39
N ILE A 61 1.31 7.11 15.09
CA ILE A 61 0.97 8.31 14.33
C ILE A 61 -0.54 8.39 14.08
N VAL A 62 -1.15 7.33 13.54
CA VAL A 62 -2.56 7.39 13.12
C VAL A 62 -3.53 7.73 14.26
N PRO A 63 -3.47 7.17 15.48
CA PRO A 63 -4.40 7.55 16.53
C PRO A 63 -4.16 8.98 17.04
N LEU A 64 -2.93 9.50 16.98
CA LEU A 64 -2.65 10.90 17.30
C LEU A 64 -3.35 11.85 16.30
N PHE A 65 -3.23 11.56 15.01
CA PHE A 65 -3.86 12.34 13.94
C PHE A 65 -5.37 12.04 13.76
N GLN A 66 -5.89 10.93 14.28
CA GLN A 66 -7.34 10.67 14.28
C GLN A 66 -8.09 11.52 15.31
N LYS A 67 -7.41 11.99 16.37
CA LYS A 67 -7.99 12.92 17.35
C LYS A 67 -8.23 14.32 16.78
N LEU A 68 -7.46 14.70 15.77
CA LEU A 68 -7.60 15.97 15.08
C LEU A 68 -8.65 15.82 13.97
N SER A 69 -9.72 16.61 14.04
CA SER A 69 -10.83 16.56 13.07
C SER A 69 -10.37 16.79 11.63
N ILE A 70 -9.38 17.67 11.43
CA ILE A 70 -8.90 18.06 10.09
C ILE A 70 -8.11 16.95 9.39
N THR A 71 -7.43 16.09 10.13
CA THR A 71 -6.57 15.04 9.58
C THR A 71 -7.22 13.67 9.56
N ARG A 72 -8.38 13.49 10.21
CA ARG A 72 -9.08 12.22 10.30
C ARG A 72 -9.46 11.65 8.92
N SER A 73 -9.87 12.52 8.00
CA SER A 73 -10.29 12.13 6.65
C SER A 73 -9.12 12.04 5.66
N TRP A 74 -7.89 12.32 6.08
CA TRP A 74 -6.74 12.21 5.19
C TRP A 74 -6.54 10.74 4.78
N PRO A 75 -6.31 10.45 3.48
CA PRO A 75 -6.17 9.08 3.00
C PRO A 75 -5.14 8.25 3.77
N LEU A 76 -4.02 8.86 4.16
CA LEU A 76 -2.97 8.19 4.95
C LEU A 76 -3.43 7.82 6.37
N ILE A 77 -4.31 8.61 6.98
CA ILE A 77 -4.80 8.39 8.35
C ILE A 77 -6.00 7.43 8.37
N ARG A 78 -6.84 7.48 7.33
CA ARG A 78 -8.01 6.61 7.17
C ARG A 78 -7.62 5.21 6.67
N PHE A 79 -6.78 5.14 5.64
CA PHE A 79 -6.45 3.91 4.92
C PHE A 79 -5.01 3.43 5.13
N GLY A 80 -4.13 4.25 5.69
CA GLY A 80 -2.71 3.90 5.84
C GLY A 80 -2.43 2.85 6.92
N ARG A 81 -3.40 2.49 7.77
CA ARG A 81 -3.23 1.39 8.73
C ARG A 81 -3.38 0.03 8.06
N ARG A 82 -2.71 -0.96 8.63
CA ARG A 82 -3.00 -2.37 8.29
C ARG A 82 -4.46 -2.67 8.58
N ALA A 83 -5.04 -3.55 7.77
CA ALA A 83 -6.42 -3.97 7.95
C ALA A 83 -7.41 -2.79 8.00
N TRP A 84 -7.10 -1.67 7.32
CA TRP A 84 -7.97 -0.48 7.31
C TRP A 84 -9.41 -0.81 6.89
N GLY A 85 -9.58 -1.77 5.98
CA GLY A 85 -10.89 -2.21 5.49
C GLY A 85 -11.82 -2.76 6.58
N PHE A 86 -11.30 -3.25 7.71
CA PHE A 86 -12.15 -3.68 8.83
C PHE A 86 -12.82 -2.50 9.54
N LYS A 87 -12.12 -1.37 9.62
CA LYS A 87 -12.64 -0.15 10.25
C LYS A 87 -13.58 0.59 9.31
N ASP A 88 -13.20 0.69 8.04
CA ASP A 88 -13.95 1.43 7.03
C ASP A 88 -15.15 0.64 6.46
N LYS A 89 -15.03 -0.68 6.39
CA LYS A 89 -16.03 -1.59 5.82
C LYS A 89 -16.40 -1.16 4.40
N ALA A 90 -17.69 -0.98 4.12
CA ALA A 90 -18.19 -0.52 2.83
C ALA A 90 -18.21 1.01 2.70
N GLN A 91 -17.79 1.78 3.71
CA GLN A 91 -17.99 3.23 3.73
C GLN A 91 -17.32 3.92 2.54
N ILE A 92 -16.09 3.53 2.19
CA ILE A 92 -15.43 4.08 1.00
C ILE A 92 -16.22 3.81 -0.27
N HIS A 93 -16.77 2.61 -0.44
CA HIS A 93 -17.55 2.26 -1.63
C HIS A 93 -18.86 3.05 -1.73
N LEU A 94 -19.46 3.40 -0.58
CA LEU A 94 -20.61 4.31 -0.55
C LEU A 94 -20.23 5.76 -0.94
N GLU A 95 -18.97 6.17 -0.76
CA GLU A 95 -18.50 7.53 -1.06
C GLU A 95 -18.02 7.70 -2.50
N ILE A 96 -17.33 6.70 -3.06
CA ILE A 96 -16.67 6.81 -4.38
C ILE A 96 -17.18 5.81 -5.42
N GLY A 97 -18.03 4.86 -5.03
CA GLY A 97 -18.64 3.87 -5.90
C GLY A 97 -18.04 2.46 -5.79
N ASP A 98 -18.48 1.60 -6.70
CA ASP A 98 -18.25 0.15 -6.62
C ASP A 98 -16.83 -0.28 -6.98
N ILE A 99 -16.03 0.62 -7.56
CA ILE A 99 -14.67 0.31 -7.99
C ILE A 99 -13.74 1.50 -7.74
N PHE A 100 -12.56 1.23 -7.20
CA PHE A 100 -11.51 2.24 -7.09
C PHE A 100 -10.12 1.61 -7.03
N ILE A 101 -9.10 2.41 -7.31
CA ILE A 101 -7.70 1.98 -7.20
C ILE A 101 -7.00 2.74 -6.09
N MET A 102 -6.37 2.00 -5.19
CA MET A 102 -5.43 2.52 -4.22
C MET A 102 -4.01 2.47 -4.79
N VAL A 103 -3.38 3.62 -4.92
CA VAL A 103 -2.02 3.78 -5.46
C VAL A 103 -1.05 4.00 -4.31
N THR A 104 -0.02 3.16 -4.25
CA THR A 104 1.10 3.31 -3.30
C THR A 104 2.44 3.27 -4.03
N ALA A 105 3.52 3.66 -3.34
CA ALA A 105 4.88 3.52 -3.88
C ALA A 105 5.31 2.05 -4.10
N ASP A 106 4.65 1.09 -3.44
CA ASP A 106 4.93 -0.34 -3.59
C ASP A 106 4.11 -0.94 -4.73
N LYS A 107 2.78 -0.78 -4.68
CA LYS A 107 1.84 -1.41 -5.61
C LYS A 107 0.53 -0.65 -5.74
N ASN A 108 -0.19 -0.95 -6.82
CA ASN A 108 -1.57 -0.55 -7.01
C ASN A 108 -2.49 -1.69 -6.64
N VAL A 109 -3.56 -1.39 -5.91
CA VAL A 109 -4.58 -2.37 -5.52
C VAL A 109 -5.92 -1.90 -6.04
N LEU A 110 -6.55 -2.72 -6.87
CA LEU A 110 -7.92 -2.51 -7.34
C LEU A 110 -8.88 -3.10 -6.31
N TYR A 111 -9.84 -2.29 -5.87
CA TYR A 111 -10.92 -2.69 -4.98
C TYR A 111 -12.22 -2.75 -5.78
N ILE A 112 -12.94 -3.87 -5.68
CA ILE A 112 -14.17 -4.16 -6.40
C ILE A 112 -15.24 -4.51 -5.36
N TYR A 113 -16.39 -3.85 -5.44
CA TYR A 113 -17.56 -4.04 -4.58
C TYR A 113 -18.80 -4.47 -5.38
N ASP A 114 -18.61 -4.90 -6.63
CA ASP A 114 -19.63 -5.54 -7.44
C ASP A 114 -19.42 -7.05 -7.48
N ALA A 115 -20.49 -7.81 -7.18
CA ALA A 115 -20.41 -9.26 -7.05
C ALA A 115 -20.21 -9.95 -8.41
N ASP A 116 -20.85 -9.44 -9.47
CA ASP A 116 -20.76 -10.02 -10.81
C ASP A 116 -19.36 -9.81 -11.38
N THR A 117 -18.82 -8.60 -11.28
CA THR A 117 -17.45 -8.25 -11.67
C THR A 117 -16.43 -9.08 -10.87
N LEU A 118 -16.62 -9.21 -9.56
CA LEU A 118 -15.73 -10.03 -8.74
C LEU A 118 -15.75 -11.50 -9.16
N ASN A 119 -16.94 -12.06 -9.45
CA ASN A 119 -17.08 -13.43 -9.95
C ASN A 119 -16.34 -13.62 -11.28
N GLU A 120 -16.46 -12.68 -12.22
CA GLU A 120 -15.71 -12.75 -13.48
C GLU A 120 -14.19 -12.76 -13.27
N VAL A 121 -13.68 -11.90 -12.38
CA VAL A 121 -12.25 -11.85 -12.05
C VAL A 121 -11.79 -13.17 -11.44
N LEU A 122 -12.58 -13.75 -10.54
CA LEU A 122 -12.25 -15.03 -9.88
C LEU A 122 -12.28 -16.21 -10.85
N LEU A 123 -13.18 -16.20 -11.85
CA LEU A 123 -13.24 -17.22 -12.89
C LEU A 123 -12.02 -17.17 -13.83
N ARG A 124 -11.45 -15.97 -14.05
CA ARG A 124 -10.25 -15.76 -14.89
C ARG A 124 -8.94 -15.97 -14.11
N ARG A 125 -8.84 -17.05 -13.33
CA ARG A 125 -7.68 -17.34 -12.46
C ARG A 125 -6.31 -17.35 -13.16
N ASN A 126 -6.30 -17.64 -14.47
CA ASN A 126 -5.07 -17.63 -15.28
C ASN A 126 -4.59 -16.22 -15.60
N GLU A 127 -5.50 -15.26 -15.71
CA GLU A 127 -5.22 -13.84 -15.94
C GLU A 127 -4.92 -13.12 -14.61
N PHE A 128 -5.64 -13.49 -13.53
CA PHE A 128 -5.49 -12.93 -12.20
C PHE A 128 -4.81 -13.92 -11.23
N LYS A 129 -3.50 -14.08 -11.39
CA LYS A 129 -2.71 -14.96 -10.52
C LYS A 129 -2.67 -14.42 -9.08
N ARG A 130 -2.68 -15.35 -8.11
CA ARG A 130 -2.50 -14.99 -6.70
C ARG A 130 -1.10 -14.43 -6.45
N PRO A 131 -0.94 -13.41 -5.59
CA PRO A 131 0.36 -12.80 -5.32
C PRO A 131 1.27 -13.77 -4.56
N ARG A 132 2.22 -14.40 -5.27
CA ARG A 132 3.12 -15.42 -4.69
C ARG A 132 3.96 -14.85 -3.57
N GLU A 133 4.43 -13.61 -3.69
CA GLU A 133 5.31 -12.98 -2.69
C GLU A 133 4.64 -12.86 -1.33
N VAL A 134 3.31 -12.71 -1.31
CA VAL A 134 2.52 -12.65 -0.08
C VAL A 134 2.22 -14.05 0.44
N LEU A 135 2.02 -15.04 -0.42
CA LEU A 135 1.68 -16.41 -0.01
C LEU A 135 2.92 -17.20 0.42
N GLU A 136 4.10 -16.90 -0.10
CA GLU A 136 5.37 -17.55 0.26
C GLU A 136 5.69 -17.46 1.76
N MET A 137 5.24 -16.40 2.44
CA MET A 137 5.40 -16.30 3.89
C MET A 137 4.73 -17.47 4.65
N LEU A 138 3.71 -18.08 4.07
CA LEU A 138 3.00 -19.23 4.66
C LEU A 138 3.80 -20.54 4.50
N ASN A 139 4.82 -20.56 3.64
CA ASN A 139 5.67 -21.73 3.44
C ASN A 139 6.61 -21.99 4.63
N VAL A 140 6.65 -21.09 5.62
CA VAL A 140 7.28 -21.34 6.93
C VAL A 140 6.74 -22.60 7.61
N PHE A 141 5.49 -22.98 7.33
CA PHE A 141 4.86 -24.19 7.84
C PHE A 141 5.01 -25.40 6.91
N GLY A 142 5.80 -25.28 5.86
CA GLY A 142 5.92 -26.26 4.78
C GLY A 142 4.95 -26.02 3.60
N PRO A 143 5.07 -26.82 2.53
CA PRO A 143 4.21 -26.73 1.36
C PRO A 143 2.73 -26.92 1.72
N ASN A 144 1.87 -26.03 1.26
CA ASN A 144 0.43 -26.03 1.54
C ASN A 144 -0.38 -25.60 0.31
N ILE A 145 -1.70 -25.70 0.39
CA ILE A 145 -2.63 -25.34 -0.70
C ILE A 145 -2.47 -23.90 -1.22
N SER A 146 -1.88 -23.01 -0.41
CA SER A 146 -1.62 -21.62 -0.80
C SER A 146 -0.22 -21.41 -1.41
N THR A 147 0.73 -22.34 -1.20
CA THR A 147 2.14 -22.19 -1.62
C THR A 147 2.55 -23.17 -2.73
N VAL A 148 1.86 -24.29 -2.87
CA VAL A 148 2.05 -25.24 -3.98
C VAL A 148 1.45 -24.63 -5.25
N SER A 149 2.26 -24.44 -6.28
CA SER A 149 1.79 -24.04 -7.61
C SER A 149 1.16 -25.23 -8.33
N GLU A 150 0.02 -25.02 -8.99
CA GLU A 150 -0.61 -26.02 -9.90
C GLU A 150 0.21 -26.27 -11.19
N GLU A 151 1.41 -25.69 -11.31
CA GLU A 151 2.37 -25.95 -12.38
C GLU A 151 3.34 -27.06 -11.92
N ASP A 152 2.81 -28.28 -11.75
CA ASP A 152 3.48 -29.59 -11.80
C ASP A 152 2.45 -30.68 -12.14
#